data_AF-A0A940YMW2-F1
#
_entry.id   AF-A0A940YMW2-F1
#
_cell.length_a   1.000
_cell.length_b   1.000
_cell.length_c   1.000
_cell.angle_alpha   90.00
_cell.angle_beta   90.00
_cell.angle_gamma   90.00
#
_symmetry.space_group_name_H-M   'P 1'
#
loop_
_entity.id
_entity.type
_entity.pdbx_description
1 polymer ?
#
loop_
_entity_poly.entity_id
_entity_poly.type
_entity_poly.pdbx_seq_one_letter_code
_entity_poly.pdbx_strand_id
1 'polypeptide(L)'
;MERRHQDNLLNRLEEAWLNGVSHISWDELYHWYGVDKIAARTYRDLEDRWTALTDDKAGRLMKVEGRGGMFVFGESSAAKVDPKHVLNQI
;
A
#
# COMPACT_ATOMS: atom_id res chain seq x y z
N MET A 1 -1.33 -17.97 -3.31
CA MET A 1 -1.81 -16.80 -4.09
C MET A 1 -1.61 -17.09 -5.56
N GLU A 2 -2.63 -16.85 -6.40
CA GLU A 2 -2.53 -16.94 -7.86
C GLU A 2 -1.61 -15.87 -8.45
N ARG A 3 -0.99 -16.13 -9.61
CA ARG A 3 -0.06 -15.16 -10.26
C ARG A 3 -0.71 -13.79 -10.46
N ARG A 4 -1.93 -13.74 -10.99
CA ARG A 4 -2.68 -12.48 -11.21
C ARG A 4 -2.86 -11.67 -9.93
N HIS A 5 -3.06 -12.33 -8.80
CA HIS A 5 -3.23 -11.67 -7.50
C HIS A 5 -1.89 -11.14 -6.97
N GLN A 6 -0.79 -11.83 -7.25
CA GLN A 6 0.56 -11.32 -6.95
C GLN A 6 0.86 -10.07 -7.77
N ASP A 7 0.55 -10.09 -9.07
CA ASP A 7 0.77 -8.95 -9.96
C ASP A 7 -0.06 -7.73 -9.52
N ASN A 8 -1.34 -7.94 -9.18
CA ASN A 8 -2.20 -6.87 -8.67
C ASN A 8 -1.68 -6.27 -7.36
N LEU A 9 -1.24 -7.12 -6.42
CA LEU A 9 -0.66 -6.67 -5.17
C LEU A 9 0.60 -5.85 -5.43
N LEU A 10 1.50 -6.34 -6.30
CA LEU A 10 2.73 -5.64 -6.65
C LEU A 10 2.43 -4.28 -7.28
N ASN A 11 1.48 -4.21 -8.21
CA ASN A 11 1.06 -2.95 -8.84
C ASN A 11 0.56 -1.92 -7.81
N ARG A 12 -0.15 -2.36 -6.75
CA ARG A 12 -0.61 -1.47 -5.68
C ARG A 12 0.53 -0.97 -4.80
N LEU A 13 1.52 -1.82 -4.53
CA LEU A 13 2.73 -1.42 -3.83
C LEU A 13 3.54 -0.44 -4.69
N GLU A 14 3.72 -0.70 -5.99
CA GLU A 14 4.37 0.21 -6.92
C GLU A 14 3.66 1.56 -7.03
N GLU A 15 2.34 1.57 -7.10
CA GLU A 15 1.53 2.79 -7.09
C GLU A 15 1.81 3.62 -5.84
N ALA A 16 1.85 2.99 -4.66
CA ALA A 16 2.16 3.67 -3.41
C ALA A 16 3.60 4.20 -3.37
N TRP A 17 4.54 3.46 -3.94
CA TRP A 17 5.94 3.89 -4.04
C TRP A 17 6.09 5.11 -4.95
N LEU A 18 5.52 5.04 -6.15
CA LEU A 18 5.65 6.08 -7.18
C LEU A 18 4.80 7.32 -6.88
N ASN A 19 3.58 7.13 -6.36
CA ASN A 19 2.59 8.20 -6.18
C ASN A 19 2.35 8.57 -4.70
N GLY A 20 3.07 7.94 -3.77
CA GLY A 20 3.03 8.22 -2.34
C GLY A 20 1.91 7.54 -1.56
N VAL A 21 0.84 7.10 -2.22
CA VAL A 21 -0.24 6.34 -1.56
C VAL A 21 -0.94 5.38 -2.49
N SER A 22 -1.30 4.21 -1.97
CA SER A 22 -2.31 3.33 -2.57
C SER A 22 -3.19 2.71 -1.48
N HIS A 23 -4.40 2.28 -1.86
CA HIS A 23 -5.36 1.63 -0.98
C HIS A 23 -5.62 0.21 -1.46
N ILE A 24 -5.58 -0.73 -0.51
CA ILE A 24 -5.93 -2.13 -0.73
C ILE A 24 -7.00 -2.49 0.30
N SER A 25 -8.17 -2.90 -0.16
CA SER A 25 -9.28 -3.30 0.71
C SER A 25 -9.00 -4.63 1.43
N TRP A 26 -9.71 -4.88 2.53
CA TRP A 26 -9.62 -6.18 3.20
C TRP A 26 -10.13 -7.32 2.32
N ASP A 27 -11.20 -7.09 1.56
CA ASP A 27 -11.76 -8.10 0.65
C ASP A 27 -10.79 -8.48 -0.47
N GLU A 28 -10.06 -7.50 -1.02
CA GLU A 28 -8.96 -7.76 -1.96
C GLU A 28 -7.89 -8.64 -1.30
N LEU A 29 -7.44 -8.29 -0.09
CA LEU A 29 -6.43 -9.09 0.61
C LEU A 29 -6.94 -10.50 0.94
N TYR A 30 -8.17 -10.66 1.40
CA TYR A 30 -8.78 -11.97 1.67
C TYR A 30 -8.85 -12.81 0.40
N HIS A 31 -9.32 -12.22 -0.69
CA HIS A 31 -9.44 -12.89 -1.98
C HIS A 31 -8.08 -13.27 -2.56
N TRP A 32 -7.09 -12.37 -2.49
CA TRP A 32 -5.75 -12.61 -3.03
C TRP A 32 -5.00 -13.66 -2.25
N TYR A 33 -5.03 -13.60 -0.92
CA TYR A 33 -4.35 -14.55 -0.06
C TYR A 33 -5.11 -15.87 0.12
N GLY A 34 -6.41 -15.91 -0.22
CA GLY A 34 -7.27 -17.06 0.00
C GLY A 34 -7.48 -17.33 1.48
N VAL A 35 -7.68 -16.27 2.28
CA VAL A 35 -7.82 -16.34 3.74
C VAL A 35 -9.04 -15.55 4.21
N ASP A 36 -9.72 -16.04 5.24
CA ASP A 36 -10.88 -15.34 5.84
C ASP A 36 -10.48 -14.27 6.86
N LYS A 37 -9.20 -14.25 7.25
CA LYS A 37 -8.64 -13.29 8.21
C LYS A 37 -7.17 -13.05 7.94
N ILE A 38 -6.74 -11.80 8.03
CA ILE A 38 -5.33 -11.42 7.94
C ILE A 38 -4.64 -11.85 9.24
N ALA A 39 -3.70 -12.80 9.12
CA ALA A 39 -2.86 -13.25 10.21
C ALA A 39 -1.48 -12.59 10.14
N ALA A 40 -0.68 -12.73 11.20
CA ALA A 40 0.68 -12.20 11.24
C ALA A 40 1.56 -12.66 10.06
N ARG A 41 1.33 -13.88 9.52
CA ARG A 41 2.03 -14.37 8.33
C ARG A 41 1.73 -13.54 7.08
N THR A 42 0.47 -13.19 6.86
CA THR A 42 0.05 -12.36 5.71
C THR A 42 0.66 -10.96 5.82
N TYR A 43 0.70 -10.40 7.03
CA TYR A 43 1.32 -9.11 7.27
C TYR A 43 2.84 -9.14 6.98
N ARG A 44 3.55 -10.17 7.44
CA ARG A 44 4.99 -10.33 7.15
C ARG A 44 5.27 -10.46 5.65
N ASP A 45 4.46 -11.23 4.91
CA ASP A 45 4.63 -11.34 3.46
C ASP A 45 4.40 -9.99 2.75
N LEU A 46 3.44 -9.18 3.20
CA LEU A 46 3.24 -7.81 2.68
C LEU A 46 4.44 -6.91 2.98
N GLU A 47 4.96 -6.97 4.20
CA GLU A 47 6.14 -6.22 4.63
C GLU A 47 7.39 -6.64 3.84
N ASP A 48 7.64 -7.94 3.68
CA ASP A 48 8.75 -8.47 2.90
C ASP A 48 8.69 -8.01 1.44
N ARG A 49 7.50 -8.02 0.83
CA ARG A 49 7.27 -7.52 -0.54
C ARG A 49 7.51 -6.02 -0.64
N TRP A 50 7.04 -5.25 0.33
CA TRP A 50 7.26 -3.82 0.38
C TRP A 50 8.75 -3.50 0.49
N THR A 51 9.45 -4.11 1.45
CA THR A 51 10.88 -3.94 1.66
C THR A 51 11.69 -4.32 0.42
N ALA A 52 11.33 -5.42 -0.25
CA ALA A 52 11.97 -5.84 -1.50
C ALA A 52 11.74 -4.83 -2.64
N LEU A 53 10.55 -4.24 -2.73
CA LEU A 53 10.24 -3.22 -3.74
C LEU A 53 11.01 -1.92 -3.49
N THR A 54 11.08 -1.48 -2.23
CA THR A 54 11.69 -0.19 -1.87
C THR A 54 13.18 -0.28 -1.58
N ASP A 55 13.79 -1.47 -1.64
CA ASP A 55 15.18 -1.72 -1.25
C ASP A 55 15.49 -1.20 0.18
N ASP A 56 14.51 -1.34 1.09
CA ASP A 56 14.53 -0.79 2.46
C ASP A 56 14.63 0.75 2.57
N LYS A 57 14.39 1.48 1.47
CA LYS A 57 14.68 2.93 1.40
C LYS A 57 13.57 3.87 1.87
N ALA A 58 12.29 3.45 1.95
CA ALA A 58 11.23 4.31 2.48
C ALA A 58 9.84 3.66 2.60
N GLY A 59 9.02 4.23 3.48
CA GLY A 59 7.58 3.99 3.57
C GLY A 59 7.14 3.02 4.66
N ARG A 60 5.84 3.04 4.97
CA ARG A 60 5.24 2.19 6.02
C ARG A 60 3.87 1.69 5.57
N LEU A 61 3.55 0.46 5.97
CA LEU A 61 2.19 -0.06 5.88
C LEU A 61 1.34 0.57 6.98
N MET A 62 0.30 1.29 6.59
CA MET A 62 -0.58 2.02 7.50
C MET A 62 -2.00 1.47 7.42
N LYS A 63 -2.65 1.27 8.56
CA LYS A 63 -4.09 1.02 8.61
C LYS A 63 -4.82 2.34 8.83
N VAL A 64 -5.85 2.61 8.03
CA VAL A 64 -6.78 3.73 8.29
C VAL A 64 -8.10 3.15 8.80
N GLU A 65 -8.42 3.43 10.06
CA GLU A 65 -9.67 2.99 10.67
C GLU A 65 -10.87 3.56 9.91
N GLY A 66 -11.92 2.74 9.75
CA GLY A 66 -13.20 3.15 9.16
C GLY A 66 -13.29 3.12 7.63
N ARG A 67 -12.18 2.96 6.88
CA ARG A 67 -12.22 2.88 5.41
C ARG A 67 -12.21 1.46 4.82
N GLY A 68 -11.93 0.45 5.66
CA GLY A 68 -11.81 -0.94 5.24
C GLY A 68 -10.58 -1.18 4.36
N GLY A 69 -9.51 -1.73 4.95
CA GLY A 69 -8.28 -2.09 4.24
C GLY A 69 -7.01 -1.50 4.82
N MET A 70 -5.96 -1.55 4.01
CA MET A 70 -4.61 -1.06 4.28
C MET A 70 -4.24 0.05 3.29
N PHE A 71 -3.61 1.10 3.80
CA PHE A 71 -2.97 2.13 3.01
C PHE A 71 -1.46 1.86 2.98
N VAL A 72 -0.92 1.83 1.79
CA VAL A 72 0.52 1.71 1.58
C VAL A 72 1.03 3.12 1.35
N PHE A 73 2.00 3.57 2.15
CA PHE A 73 2.50 4.94 2.11
C PHE A 73 3.97 4.97 1.72
N GLY A 74 4.28 5.53 0.55
CA GLY A 74 5.64 5.83 0.10
C GLY A 74 6.09 7.17 0.66
N GLU A 75 6.77 7.16 1.81
CA GLU A 75 7.12 8.36 2.59
C GLU A 75 7.96 9.39 1.80
N SER A 76 8.76 8.94 0.82
CA SER A 76 9.53 9.80 -0.08
C SER A 76 8.69 10.61 -1.07
N SER A 77 7.44 10.19 -1.31
CA SER A 77 6.60 10.69 -2.40
C SER A 77 5.41 11.51 -1.89
N ALA A 78 5.32 11.76 -0.57
CA ALA A 78 4.24 12.50 0.05
C ALA A 78 4.75 13.76 0.77
N ALA A 79 4.33 14.93 0.30
CA ALA A 79 4.59 16.21 0.95
C ALA A 79 3.33 16.71 1.68
N LYS A 80 3.53 17.41 2.80
CA LYS A 80 2.44 18.13 3.45
C LYS A 80 1.94 19.21 2.49
N VAL A 81 0.63 19.22 2.24
CA VAL A 81 0.00 20.25 1.41
C VAL A 81 0.16 21.62 2.06
N ASP A 82 0.81 22.55 1.37
CA ASP A 82 0.72 23.99 1.66
C ASP A 82 -0.50 24.56 0.91
N PRO A 83 -1.56 25.00 1.60
CA PRO A 83 -2.76 25.54 0.98
C PRO A 83 -2.48 26.69 -0.01
N LYS A 84 -1.38 27.44 0.18
CA LYS A 84 -1.01 28.55 -0.70
C LYS A 84 -0.42 28.11 -2.03
N HIS A 85 0.14 26.91 -2.12
CA HIS A 85 0.76 26.36 -3.33
C HIS A 85 -0.24 25.60 -4.23
N VAL A 86 -1.30 25.03 -3.64
CA VAL A 86 -2.32 24.24 -4.39
C VAL A 86 -3.24 25.12 -5.23
N LEU A 87 -3.51 26.35 -4.79
CA LEU A 87 -4.41 27.27 -5.50
C LEU A 87 -3.85 27.79 -6.84
N ASN A 88 -2.55 27.58 -7.12
CA ASN A 88 -1.90 28.01 -8.36
C ASN A 88 -1.76 26.88 -9.41
N GLN A 89 -2.30 25.69 -9.14
CA GLN A 89 -2.17 24.51 -10.04
C GLN A 89 -3.53 23.97 -10.54
N ILE A 90 -4.61 24.73 -10.35
CA ILE A 90 -5.96 24.46 -10.90
C ILE A 90 -6.28 25.55 -11.92
#